data_AF-A0A424SK34-F1
#
_entry.id   AF-A0A424SK34-F1
#
_cell.length_a   1.000
_cell.length_b   1.000
_cell.length_c   1.000
_cell.angle_alpha   90.00
_cell.angle_beta   90.00
_cell.angle_gamma   90.00
#
_symmetry.space_group_name_H-M   'P 1'
#
loop_
_entity.id
_entity.type
_entity.pdbx_description
1 polymer ?
#
loop_
_entity_poly.entity_id
_entity_poly.type
_entity_poly.pdbx_seq_one_letter_code
_entity_poly.pdbx_strand_id
1 'polypeptide(L)'
;MKENELPVLEISNIDWDSDHDEFEKLPKQVKIKWDSKIWTISEVSDWLSLKFDWIFSSLNIQQIGTWENSGCSCCPSGCGCC
;
A
#
# COMPACT_ATOMS: atom_id res chain seq x y z
N MET A 1 -6.04 3.32 -20.95
CA MET A 1 -5.47 3.19 -19.60
C MET A 1 -4.33 2.19 -19.71
N LYS A 2 -3.07 2.57 -19.45
CA LYS A 2 -1.93 1.69 -19.73
C LYS A 2 -2.02 0.44 -18.85
N GLU A 3 -1.76 -0.72 -19.42
CA GLU A 3 -2.03 -2.03 -18.79
C GLU A 3 -1.14 -2.35 -17.58
N ASN A 4 -0.13 -1.53 -17.26
CA ASN A 4 0.97 -1.90 -16.37
C ASN A 4 1.16 -0.98 -15.14
N GLU A 5 0.13 -0.23 -14.75
CA GLU A 5 0.17 0.67 -13.60
C GLU A 5 -0.56 0.02 -12.42
N LEU A 6 0.15 -0.26 -11.34
CA LEU A 6 -0.40 -0.84 -10.11
C LEU A 6 -0.46 0.23 -9.01
N PRO A 7 -1.58 0.39 -8.29
CA PRO A 7 -1.68 1.40 -7.24
C PRO A 7 -0.81 1.03 -6.04
N VAL A 8 -0.16 2.04 -5.46
CA VAL A 8 0.58 1.91 -4.21
C VAL A 8 -0.29 2.45 -3.09
N LEU A 9 -0.61 1.57 -2.16
CA LEU A 9 -1.45 1.88 -1.01
C LEU A 9 -0.57 2.03 0.22
N GLU A 10 -0.80 3.11 0.93
CA GLU A 10 -0.28 3.34 2.26
C GLU A 10 -1.41 3.10 3.25
N ILE A 11 -1.21 2.11 4.11
CA ILE A 11 -2.05 1.84 5.26
C ILE A 11 -1.34 2.50 6.45
N SER A 12 -1.98 3.44 7.10
CA SER A 12 -1.45 4.19 8.23
C SER A 12 -2.49 4.26 9.35
N ASN A 13 -2.08 4.69 10.55
CA ASN A 13 -2.95 4.76 11.73
C ASN A 13 -3.70 3.45 11.99
N ILE A 14 -3.00 2.32 11.89
CA ILE A 14 -3.59 1.02 12.19
C ILE A 14 -3.72 0.89 13.71
N ASP A 15 -4.96 0.82 14.17
CA ASP A 15 -5.34 0.63 15.56
C ASP A 15 -5.57 -0.86 15.79
N TRP A 16 -4.48 -1.55 16.13
CA TRP A 16 -4.51 -2.98 16.43
C TRP A 16 -5.18 -3.23 17.77
N ASP A 17 -5.97 -4.29 17.82
CA ASP A 17 -6.59 -4.70 19.06
C ASP A 17 -5.51 -5.11 20.07
N SER A 18 -5.50 -4.45 21.23
CA SER A 18 -4.47 -4.60 22.26
C SER A 18 -4.73 -5.79 23.20
N ASP A 19 -5.62 -6.72 22.84
CA ASP A 19 -5.95 -7.89 23.67
C ASP A 19 -4.74 -8.79 23.98
N HIS A 20 -3.65 -8.68 23.21
CA HIS A 20 -2.43 -9.47 23.38
C HIS A 20 -1.17 -8.58 23.39
N ASP A 21 -0.23 -8.83 24.33
CA ASP A 21 1.06 -8.12 24.47
C ASP A 21 1.92 -8.03 23.19
N GLU A 22 1.66 -8.87 22.18
CA GLU A 22 2.39 -8.83 20.91
C GLU A 22 1.92 -7.72 19.95
N PHE A 23 0.84 -6.99 20.29
CA PHE A 23 0.33 -5.88 19.47
C PHE A 23 1.38 -4.80 19.22
N GLU A 24 2.33 -4.61 20.14
CA GLU A 24 3.42 -3.64 20.01
C GLU A 24 4.40 -3.98 18.88
N LYS A 25 4.45 -5.26 18.46
CA LYS A 25 5.29 -5.71 17.35
C LYS A 25 4.65 -5.43 15.99
N LEU A 26 3.36 -5.12 15.96
CA LEU A 26 2.62 -4.90 14.72
C LEU A 26 2.97 -3.51 14.14
N PRO A 27 3.15 -3.42 12.82
CA PRO A 27 3.43 -2.15 12.18
C PRO A 27 2.21 -1.23 12.28
N LYS A 28 2.41 0.02 12.70
CA LYS A 28 1.36 1.07 12.67
C LYS A 28 1.15 1.67 11.28
N GLN A 29 2.09 1.40 10.37
CA GLN A 29 2.07 1.86 8.99
C GLN A 29 2.70 0.80 8.07
N VAL A 30 2.03 0.51 6.96
CA VAL A 30 2.48 -0.46 5.95
C VAL A 30 2.27 0.15 4.57
N LYS A 31 3.28 0.05 3.70
CA LYS A 31 3.16 0.41 2.29
C LYS A 31 3.11 -0.87 1.47
N ILE A 32 2.06 -1.02 0.68
CA ILE A 32 1.85 -2.20 -0.16
C ILE A 32 1.64 -1.79 -1.61
N LYS A 33 2.19 -2.60 -2.51
CA LYS A 33 1.88 -2.52 -3.94
C LYS A 33 0.69 -3.43 -4.17
N TRP A 34 -0.44 -2.86 -4.53
CA TRP A 34 -1.64 -3.66 -4.77
C TRP A 34 -1.59 -4.25 -6.18
N ASP A 35 -1.88 -5.54 -6.31
CA ASP A 35 -1.84 -6.24 -7.61
C ASP A 35 -3.04 -5.92 -8.50
N SER A 36 -4.07 -5.26 -7.96
CA SER A 36 -5.25 -4.83 -8.71
C SER A 36 -5.30 -3.32 -8.92
N LYS A 37 -5.71 -2.90 -10.11
CA LYS A 37 -5.99 -1.47 -10.41
C LYS A 37 -7.16 -0.92 -9.62
N ILE A 38 -8.14 -1.78 -9.39
CA ILE A 38 -9.32 -1.48 -8.58
C ILE A 38 -9.05 -2.12 -7.23
N TRP A 39 -9.12 -1.31 -6.18
CA TRP A 39 -8.96 -1.75 -4.81
C TRP A 39 -10.05 -1.11 -3.99
N THR A 40 -10.49 -1.82 -2.96
CA THR A 40 -11.45 -1.31 -2.00
C THR A 40 -10.86 -1.37 -0.61
N ILE A 41 -11.30 -0.44 0.24
CA ILE A 41 -10.88 -0.41 1.65
C ILE A 41 -11.15 -1.78 2.29
N SER A 42 -12.31 -2.39 2.00
CA SER A 42 -12.69 -3.71 2.53
C SER A 42 -11.71 -4.83 2.15
N GLU A 43 -11.29 -4.92 0.88
CA GLU A 43 -10.34 -5.96 0.45
C GLU A 43 -8.96 -5.78 1.09
N VAL A 44 -8.49 -4.54 1.17
CA VAL A 44 -7.18 -4.23 1.76
C VAL A 44 -7.20 -4.49 3.26
N SER A 45 -8.29 -4.14 3.93
CA SER A 45 -8.53 -4.44 5.34
C SER A 45 -8.55 -5.95 5.61
N ASP A 46 -9.30 -6.71 4.81
CA ASP A 46 -9.40 -8.17 4.96
C ASP A 46 -8.04 -8.86 4.75
N TRP A 47 -7.33 -8.45 3.70
CA TRP A 47 -5.96 -8.92 3.44
C TRP A 47 -5.02 -8.60 4.60
N LEU A 48 -5.11 -7.41 5.19
CA LEU A 48 -4.27 -7.01 6.32
C LEU A 48 -4.53 -7.87 7.55
N SER A 49 -5.81 -8.11 7.89
CA SER A 49 -6.19 -9.00 8.99
C SER A 49 -5.66 -10.41 8.79
N LEU A 50 -5.82 -10.98 7.59
CA LEU A 50 -5.33 -12.32 7.25
C LEU A 50 -3.79 -12.39 7.24
N LYS A 51 -3.13 -11.30 6.84
CA LYS A 51 -1.66 -11.27 6.75
C LYS A 51 -0.99 -11.27 8.12
N PHE A 52 -1.57 -10.55 9.07
CA PHE A 52 -1.07 -10.41 10.43
C PHE A 52 -1.76 -11.34 11.42
N ASP A 53 -2.79 -12.06 10.98
CA ASP A 53 -3.68 -12.90 11.81
C ASP A 53 -4.23 -12.13 13.02
N TRP A 54 -4.61 -10.86 12.80
CA TRP A 54 -4.93 -9.92 13.88
C TRP A 54 -6.14 -9.04 13.55
N ILE A 55 -6.87 -8.63 14.58
CA ILE A 55 -8.05 -7.75 14.47
C ILE A 55 -7.65 -6.30 14.71
N PHE A 56 -8.13 -5.37 13.90
CA PHE A 56 -7.96 -3.93 14.13
C PHE A 56 -9.33 -3.27 14.27
N SER A 57 -9.38 -2.21 15.09
CA SER A 57 -10.58 -1.37 15.23
C SER A 57 -10.68 -0.33 14.12
N SER A 58 -9.54 0.20 13.68
CA SER A 58 -9.50 1.19 12.63
C SER A 58 -8.18 1.17 11.87
N LEU A 59 -8.23 1.61 10.61
CA LEU A 59 -7.06 1.84 9.79
C LEU A 59 -7.40 2.91 8.75
N ASN A 60 -6.37 3.62 8.29
CA ASN A 60 -6.49 4.60 7.23
C ASN A 60 -5.76 4.07 5.98
N ILE A 61 -6.47 3.94 4.86
CA ILE A 61 -5.88 3.49 3.58
C ILE A 61 -5.92 4.64 2.61
N GLN A 62 -4.75 4.99 2.08
CA GLN A 62 -4.63 6.04 1.08
C GLN A 62 -3.76 5.56 -0.08
N GLN A 63 -4.18 5.87 -1.30
CA GLN A 63 -3.34 5.64 -2.47
C GLN A 63 -2.33 6.77 -2.57
N ILE A 64 -1.06 6.45 -2.29
CA ILE A 64 0.05 7.41 -2.31
C ILE A 64 0.72 7.52 -3.68
N GLY A 65 0.34 6.67 -4.63
CA GLY A 65 0.82 6.75 -6.01
C GLY A 65 0.43 5.56 -6.84
N THR A 66 1.04 5.47 -8.02
CA THR A 66 1.01 4.30 -8.90
C THR A 66 2.44 3.87 -9.15
N TRP A 67 2.68 2.57 -9.02
CA TRP A 67 3.90 1.96 -9.47
C TRP A 67 3.73 1.66 -10.96
N GLU A 68 4.30 2.51 -11.80
CA GLU A 68 4.68 2.07 -13.14
C GLU A 68 5.89 1.13 -12.95
N ASN A 69 5.83 -0.05 -13.55
CA ASN A 69 7.05 -0.80 -13.84
C ASN A 69 7.84 -0.02 -14.91
N SER A 70 8.40 1.12 -14.51
CA SER A 70 9.21 1.95 -15.37
C SER A 70 10.56 1.26 -15.50
N GLY A 71 10.59 0.29 -16.41
CA GLY A 71 11.81 0.00 -17.14
C GLY A 71 12.25 1.31 -17.75
N CYS A 72 13.29 1.91 -17.16
CA CYS A 72 13.96 3.10 -17.66
C CYS A 72 14.10 2.99 -19.18
N SER A 73 13.26 3.72 -19.90
CA SER A 73 13.28 3.81 -21.36
C SER A 73 13.40 5.28 -21.68
N CYS A 74 14.67 5.69 -21.78
CA CYS A 74 15.22 6.81 -22.52
C CYS A 74 14.20 7.85 -23.02
N CYS A 75 14.31 9.08 -22.53
CA CYS A 75 13.84 10.26 -23.25
C CYS A 75 14.84 10.55 -24.38
N PRO A 76 14.52 10.40 -25.68
CA PRO A 76 15.46 10.67 -26.77
C PRO A 76 15.32 12.13 -27.26
N SER A 77 15.19 13.10 -26.35
CA SER A 77 15.28 14.52 -26.67
C SER A 77 15.49 15.30 -25.39
N GLY A 78 16.56 16.09 -25.39
CA GLY A 78 17.25 16.58 -24.20
C GLY A 78 16.38 17.35 -23.21
N CYS A 79 16.67 17.12 -21.95
CA CYS A 79 16.33 18.07 -20.90
C CYS A 79 17.63 18.36 -20.15
N GLY A 80 18.04 19.62 -20.18
CA GLY A 80 19.17 20.11 -19.41
C GLY A 80 18.85 19.98 -17.93
N CYS A 81 19.59 19.12 -17.25
CA CYS A 81 19.69 19.15 -15.81
C CYS A 81 20.86 20.09 -15.47
N CYS A 82 20.57 21.19 -14.78
CA CYS A 82 21.53 21.89 -13.94
C CYS A 82 22.00 20.98 -12.81
#